data_AF-A0A7W8JW21-F1
#
_entry.id   AF-A0A7W8JW21-F1
#
_cell.length_a   1.000
_cell.length_b   1.000
_cell.length_c   1.000
_cell.angle_alpha   90.00
_cell.angle_beta   90.00
_cell.angle_gamma   90.00
#
_symmetry.space_group_name_H-M   'P 1'
#
loop_
_entity.id
_entity.type
_entity.pdbx_description
1 polymer ?
#
loop_
_entity_poly.entity_id
_entity_poly.type
_entity_poly.pdbx_seq_one_letter_code
_entity_poly.pdbx_strand_id
1 'polypeptide(L)'
;MGKLVRDRIPELFGGMSGVLDTEHFRAALHTKLGEEVSEYLESGEVLELADVLEVVYALARLDGVDTEQLETLRRQKAEERGAFAARLWWEPSSG
;
A
#
# COMPACT_ATOMS: atom_id res chain seq x y z
N MET A 1 14.44 -6.45 15.97
CA MET A 1 13.23 -5.60 15.87
C MET A 1 12.23 -6.37 15.03
N GLY A 2 10.98 -6.53 15.48
CA GLY A 2 9.96 -7.23 14.70
C GLY A 2 9.41 -6.34 13.58
N LYS A 3 8.83 -6.96 12.56
CA LYS A 3 8.12 -6.26 11.47
C LYS A 3 6.75 -6.88 11.25
N LEU A 4 5.86 -6.13 10.61
CA LEU A 4 4.61 -6.70 10.13
C LEU A 4 4.90 -7.76 9.06
N VAL A 5 4.26 -8.92 9.16
CA VAL A 5 4.43 -10.02 8.21
C VAL A 5 3.05 -10.52 7.77
N ARG A 6 2.98 -11.13 6.59
CA ARG A 6 1.78 -11.84 6.14
C ARG A 6 1.52 -13.05 7.04
N ASP A 7 0.25 -13.42 7.19
CA ASP A 7 -0.23 -14.42 8.15
C ASP A 7 0.53 -15.76 8.10
N ARG A 8 0.95 -16.18 6.89
CA ARG A 8 1.62 -17.46 6.68
C ARG A 8 3.15 -17.42 6.82
N ILE A 9 3.76 -16.26 7.02
CA ILE A 9 5.22 -16.14 7.14
C ILE A 9 5.77 -16.94 8.33
N PRO A 10 5.18 -16.89 9.54
CA PRO A 10 5.66 -17.69 10.67
C PRO A 10 5.60 -19.20 10.39
N GLU A 11 4.58 -19.68 9.67
CA GLU A 11 4.43 -21.09 9.31
C GLU A 11 5.47 -21.53 8.27
N LEU A 12 5.73 -20.68 7.27
CA LEU A 12 6.60 -21.00 6.15
C LEU A 12 8.09 -20.95 6.50
N PHE A 13 8.49 -20.00 7.35
CA PHE A 13 9.90 -19.73 7.63
C PHE A 13 10.30 -19.97 9.08
N GLY A 14 9.35 -20.37 9.94
CA GLY A 14 9.54 -20.43 11.38
C GLY A 14 9.55 -19.05 12.02
N GLY A 15 9.06 -18.95 13.25
CA GLY A 15 9.06 -17.71 14.00
C GLY A 15 7.94 -17.65 15.03
N MET A 16 8.01 -16.64 15.90
CA MET A 16 6.92 -16.29 16.81
C MET A 16 6.21 -15.05 16.27
N SER A 17 4.89 -15.10 16.19
CA SER A 17 4.04 -13.96 15.88
C SER A 17 3.12 -13.64 17.06
N GLY A 18 2.65 -12.40 17.10
CA GLY A 18 1.60 -11.95 18.02
C GLY A 18 0.62 -11.08 17.25
N VAL A 19 -0.65 -11.08 17.66
CA VAL A 19 -1.68 -10.22 17.08
C VAL A 19 -1.53 -8.82 17.67
N LEU A 20 -1.49 -7.80 16.81
CA LEU A 20 -1.47 -6.40 17.19
C LEU A 20 -2.90 -5.90 17.46
N ASP A 21 -3.05 -4.95 18.38
CA ASP A 21 -4.29 -4.16 18.43
C ASP A 21 -4.39 -3.20 17.24
N THR A 22 -5.56 -2.57 17.08
CA THR A 22 -5.86 -1.69 15.94
C THR A 22 -4.87 -0.53 15.80
N GLU A 23 -4.42 0.07 16.91
CA GLU A 23 -3.52 1.23 16.89
C GLU A 23 -2.12 0.82 16.45
N HIS A 24 -1.57 -0.22 17.08
CA HIS A 24 -0.26 -0.75 16.72
C HIS A 24 -0.26 -1.35 15.31
N PHE A 25 -1.36 -1.98 14.89
CA PHE A 25 -1.50 -2.52 13.54
C PHE A 25 -1.52 -1.40 12.49
N ARG A 26 -2.24 -0.29 12.75
CA ARG A 26 -2.21 0.89 11.87
C ARG A 26 -0.80 1.44 11.71
N ALA A 27 -0.09 1.65 12.82
CA ALA A 27 1.28 2.16 12.80
C ALA A 27 2.20 1.21 12.00
N ALA A 28 2.06 -0.10 12.22
CA ALA A 28 2.84 -1.10 11.50
C ALA A 28 2.54 -1.13 10.00
N LEU A 29 1.27 -0.99 9.58
CA LEU A 29 0.91 -0.87 8.16
C LEU A 29 1.47 0.40 7.49
N HIS A 30 1.52 1.52 8.21
CA HIS A 30 2.12 2.75 7.68
C HIS A 30 3.63 2.58 7.45
N THR A 31 4.33 1.96 8.41
CA THR A 31 5.74 1.60 8.23
C THR A 31 5.91 0.64 7.05
N LYS A 32 5.08 -0.40 6.99
CA LYS A 32 5.11 -1.41 5.92
C LYS A 32 4.91 -0.80 4.54
N LEU A 33 3.97 0.14 4.38
CA LEU A 33 3.75 0.84 3.12
C LEU A 33 5.02 1.58 2.63
N GLY A 34 5.73 2.22 3.56
CA GLY A 34 7.01 2.87 3.25
C GLY A 34 8.11 1.88 2.87
N GLU A 35 8.18 0.73 3.55
CA GLU A 35 9.09 -0.37 3.23
C GLU A 35 8.85 -0.85 1.79
N GLU A 36 7.64 -1.29 1.44
CA GLU A 36 7.35 -1.89 0.12
C GLU A 36 7.53 -0.89 -1.04
N VAL A 37 7.17 0.39 -0.82
CA VAL A 37 7.45 1.44 -1.80
C VAL A 37 8.95 1.63 -1.99
N SER A 38 9.74 1.59 -0.92
CA SER A 38 11.20 1.70 -1.01
C SER A 38 11.80 0.49 -1.74
N GLU A 39 11.32 -0.72 -1.44
CA GLU A 39 11.73 -1.96 -2.11
C GLU A 39 11.43 -1.91 -3.62
N TYR A 40 10.26 -1.40 -4.03
CA TYR A 40 9.95 -1.16 -5.46
C TYR A 40 10.87 -0.11 -6.09
N LEU A 41 11.14 1.00 -5.40
CA LEU A 41 11.99 2.08 -5.93
C LEU A 41 13.46 1.64 -6.10
N GLU A 42 13.93 0.73 -5.25
CA GLU A 42 15.28 0.16 -5.31
C GLU A 42 15.42 -0.95 -6.36
N SER A 43 14.45 -1.87 -6.41
CA SER A 43 14.54 -3.08 -7.25
C SER A 43 13.92 -2.91 -8.64
N GLY A 44 12.85 -2.10 -8.76
CA GLY A 44 11.98 -2.04 -9.94
C GLY A 44 11.14 -3.30 -10.16
N GLU A 45 11.09 -4.23 -9.20
CA GLU A 45 10.37 -5.49 -9.37
C GLU A 45 8.86 -5.32 -9.22
N VAL A 46 8.11 -5.88 -10.18
CA VAL A 46 6.64 -5.81 -10.18
C VAL A 46 6.02 -6.55 -8.98
N LEU A 47 6.74 -7.51 -8.39
CA LEU A 47 6.28 -8.20 -7.19
C LEU A 47 6.12 -7.23 -6.01
N GLU A 48 7.00 -6.25 -5.87
CA GLU A 48 6.90 -5.24 -4.81
C GLU A 48 5.68 -4.33 -4.98
N LEU A 49 5.22 -4.09 -6.21
CA LEU A 49 3.93 -3.41 -6.43
C LEU A 49 2.74 -4.23 -5.93
N ALA A 50 2.82 -5.56 -5.95
CA ALA A 50 1.78 -6.42 -5.38
C ALA A 50 1.80 -6.36 -3.84
N ASP A 51 2.97 -6.26 -3.22
CA ASP A 51 3.11 -6.01 -1.78
C ASP A 51 2.56 -4.63 -1.38
N VAL A 52 2.85 -3.58 -2.14
CA VAL A 52 2.23 -2.25 -1.96
C VAL A 52 0.71 -2.34 -2.02
N LEU A 53 0.15 -3.06 -2.99
CA LEU A 53 -1.30 -3.23 -3.11
C LEU A 53 -1.92 -3.96 -1.91
N GLU A 54 -1.26 -5.00 -1.39
CA GLU A 54 -1.74 -5.71 -0.20
C GLU A 54 -1.82 -4.79 1.02
N VAL A 55 -0.78 -3.96 1.23
CA VAL A 55 -0.75 -2.99 2.33
C VAL A 55 -1.84 -1.92 2.15
N VAL A 56 -2.03 -1.41 0.93
CA VAL A 56 -3.09 -0.43 0.62
C VAL A 56 -4.48 -1.00 0.91
N TYR A 57 -4.75 -2.26 0.54
CA TYR A 57 -6.04 -2.89 0.85
C TYR A 57 -6.22 -3.16 2.34
N ALA A 58 -5.17 -3.54 3.06
CA ALA A 58 -5.23 -3.69 4.51
C ALA A 58 -5.55 -2.37 5.22
N LEU A 59 -4.93 -1.26 4.79
CA LEU A 59 -5.23 0.08 5.29
C LEU A 59 -6.66 0.50 4.99
N ALA A 60 -7.14 0.30 3.76
CA ALA A 60 -8.51 0.63 3.39
C ALA A 60 -9.53 -0.12 4.25
N ARG A 61 -9.33 -1.44 4.46
CA ARG A 61 -10.19 -2.26 5.32
C ARG A 61 -10.18 -1.77 6.76
N LEU A 62 -9.01 -1.36 7.27
CA LEU A 62 -8.88 -0.76 8.61
C LEU A 62 -9.64 0.56 8.74
N ASP A 63 -9.79 1.29 7.64
CA ASP A 63 -10.57 2.53 7.53
C ASP A 63 -12.04 2.31 7.15
N GLY A 64 -12.49 1.04 7.11
CA GLY A 64 -13.89 0.69 6.82
C GLY A 64 -14.26 0.72 5.34
N VAL A 65 -13.27 0.70 4.44
CA VAL A 65 -13.43 0.69 2.99
C VAL A 65 -12.96 -0.65 2.45
N ASP A 66 -13.83 -1.38 1.75
CA ASP A 66 -13.43 -2.62 1.08
C ASP A 66 -12.67 -2.35 -0.23
N THR A 67 -12.12 -3.41 -0.82
CA THR A 67 -11.34 -3.32 -2.07
C THR A 67 -12.16 -2.78 -3.24
N GLU A 68 -13.45 -3.13 -3.36
CA GLU A 68 -14.31 -2.69 -4.46
C GLU A 68 -14.64 -1.20 -4.35
N GLN A 69 -14.90 -0.74 -3.13
CA GLN A 69 -15.11 0.67 -2.82
C GLN A 69 -13.86 1.51 -3.10
N LEU A 70 -12.68 1.03 -2.69
CA LEU A 70 -11.41 1.71 -2.99
C LEU A 70 -11.16 1.82 -4.50
N GLU A 71 -11.40 0.73 -5.25
CA GLU A 71 -11.29 0.71 -6.70
C GLU A 71 -12.30 1.64 -7.38
N THR A 72 -13.51 1.73 -6.85
CA THR A 72 -14.52 2.68 -7.32
C THR A 72 -14.03 4.12 -7.14
N LEU A 73 -13.51 4.48 -5.96
CA LEU A 73 -12.93 5.79 -5.70
C LEU A 73 -11.74 6.12 -6.62
N ARG A 74 -10.88 5.12 -6.90
CA ARG A 74 -9.75 5.28 -7.82
C ARG A 74 -10.24 5.57 -9.25
N ARG A 75 -11.26 4.84 -9.73
CA ARG A 75 -11.85 5.03 -11.06
C ARG A 75 -12.54 6.39 -11.20
N GLN A 76 -13.33 6.79 -10.21
CA GLN A 76 -13.97 8.12 -10.17
C GLN A 76 -12.93 9.24 -10.29
N LYS A 77 -11.84 9.18 -9.52
CA LYS A 77 -10.73 10.16 -9.65
C LYS A 77 -10.12 10.18 -11.05
N ALA A 78 -9.95 9.02 -11.67
CA ALA A 78 -9.40 8.91 -13.02
C ALA A 78 -10.35 9.46 -14.10
N GLU A 79 -11.66 9.29 -13.93
CA GLU A 79 -12.69 9.85 -14.80
C GLU A 79 -12.77 11.38 -14.65
N GLU A 80 -12.75 11.89 -13.41
CA GLU A 80 -12.85 13.32 -13.12
C GLU A 80 -11.59 14.11 -13.49
N ARG A 81 -10.40 13.53 -13.27
CA ARG A 81 -9.11 14.27 -13.30
C ARG A 81 -8.13 13.72 -14.33
N GLY A 82 -8.49 12.64 -15.01
CA GLY A 82 -7.58 11.88 -15.85
C GLY A 82 -6.68 10.93 -15.05
N ALA A 83 -5.93 10.11 -15.78
CA ALA A 83 -4.94 9.19 -15.25
C ALA A 83 -3.54 9.55 -15.76
N PHE A 84 -2.52 8.84 -15.29
CA PHE A 84 -1.12 9.04 -15.71
C PHE A 84 -0.81 8.59 -17.16
N ALA A 85 -1.83 8.22 -17.95
CA ALA A 85 -1.66 7.76 -19.34
C ALA A 85 -1.05 8.83 -20.27
N ALA A 86 -1.34 10.11 -20.01
CA ALA A 86 -0.82 11.23 -20.80
C ALA A 86 0.64 11.61 -20.46
N ARG A 87 1.23 11.03 -19.39
CA ARG A 87 2.64 11.27 -18.98
C ARG A 87 3.00 12.75 -18.84
N LEU A 88 2.09 13.53 -18.27
CA LEU A 88 2.24 14.97 -18.15
C LEU A 88 3.12 15.33 -16.93
N TRP A 89 4.01 16.30 -17.13
CA TRP A 89 4.69 17.03 -16.06
C TRP A 89 4.05 18.43 -15.98
N TRP A 90 3.65 18.86 -14.78
CA TRP A 90 2.99 20.16 -14.58
C TRP A 90 3.98 21.19 -14.04
N GLU A 91 4.07 22.34 -14.71
CA GLU A 91 4.81 23.52 -14.25
C GLU A 91 3.85 24.73 -14.27
N PRO A 92 3.64 25.43 -13.13
CA PRO A 92 2.87 26.65 -13.14
C PRO A 92 3.62 27.74 -13.91
N SER A 93 2.91 28.50 -14.73
CA SER A 93 3.48 29.66 -15.41
C SER A 93 4.02 30.65 -14.38
N SER A 94 5.31 30.97 -14.44
CA SER A 94 5.90 32.10 -13.72
C SER A 94 5.33 33.40 -14.30
N GLY A 95 4.25 33.90 -13.69
CA GLY A 95 3.77 35.26 -13.91
C GLY A 95 4.64 36.28 -13.20
#